data_AF-A0A7X7ZCP0-F1
#
_entry.id   AF-A0A7X7ZCP0-F1
#
_cell.length_a   1.000
_cell.length_b   1.000
_cell.length_c   1.000
_cell.angle_alpha   90.00
_cell.angle_beta   90.00
_cell.angle_gamma   90.00
#
_symmetry.space_group_name_H-M   'P 1'
#
loop_
_entity.id
_entity.type
_entity.pdbx_description
1 polymer ?
#
loop_
_entity_poly.entity_id
_entity_poly.type
_entity_poly.pdbx_seq_one_letter_code
_entity_poly.pdbx_strand_id
1 'polypeptide(L)'
;MRKYFKLSVFIVAVFLILYGCESPIDIPSASHYNRTPKPFNLKADSAYYDTTAGKARVFLSWEISSVENISYFEVQRKGLFPVFARAGISEKTTYVDSFAVSFTDTLKLSYYLIPNGKDRFVGESSDIFSINMVKP
;
A
#
# COMPACT_ATOMS: atom_id res chain seq x y z
N MET A 1 51.92 -47.00 -10.12
CA MET A 1 51.56 -45.56 -9.92
C MET A 1 50.24 -45.14 -10.56
N ARG A 2 49.84 -45.63 -11.76
CA ARG A 2 48.58 -45.24 -12.45
C ARG A 2 47.25 -45.53 -11.70
N LYS A 3 47.19 -46.53 -10.82
CA LYS A 3 45.96 -46.90 -10.09
C LYS A 3 45.59 -45.91 -8.97
N TYR A 4 46.60 -45.33 -8.31
CA TYR A 4 46.39 -44.36 -7.22
C TYR A 4 45.97 -42.97 -7.74
N PHE A 5 46.37 -42.61 -8.97
CA PHE A 5 45.98 -41.35 -9.62
C PHE A 5 44.48 -41.31 -9.97
N LYS A 6 43.90 -42.43 -10.40
CA LYS A 6 42.45 -42.50 -10.67
C LYS A 6 41.62 -42.44 -9.39
N LEU A 7 42.12 -43.04 -8.31
CA LEU A 7 41.47 -43.01 -7.00
C LEU A 7 41.51 -41.62 -6.38
N SER A 8 42.63 -40.89 -6.49
CA SER A 8 42.74 -39.52 -5.97
C SER A 8 41.84 -38.54 -6.73
N VAL A 9 41.74 -38.65 -8.05
CA VAL A 9 40.83 -37.81 -8.86
C VAL A 9 39.37 -38.08 -8.49
N PHE A 10 39.00 -39.35 -8.24
CA PHE A 10 37.64 -39.69 -7.84
C PHE A 10 37.29 -39.14 -6.45
N ILE A 11 38.21 -39.22 -5.49
CA ILE A 11 38.00 -38.67 -4.14
C ILE A 11 37.86 -37.15 -4.17
N VAL A 12 38.66 -36.45 -4.96
CA VAL A 12 38.58 -34.99 -5.11
C VAL A 12 37.27 -34.58 -5.80
N ALA A 13 36.83 -35.32 -6.83
CA ALA A 13 35.56 -35.05 -7.50
C ALA A 13 34.35 -35.25 -6.57
N VAL A 14 34.36 -36.30 -5.74
CA VAL A 14 33.32 -36.54 -4.74
C VAL A 14 33.31 -35.43 -3.67
N PHE A 15 34.48 -34.97 -3.23
CA PHE A 15 34.56 -33.84 -2.28
C PHE A 15 33.99 -32.55 -2.87
N LEU A 16 34.26 -32.25 -4.14
CA LEU A 16 33.71 -31.06 -4.80
C LEU A 16 32.19 -31.12 -4.98
N ILE A 17 31.63 -32.32 -5.22
CA ILE A 17 30.17 -32.50 -5.35
C ILE A 17 29.48 -32.39 -3.97
N LEU A 18 30.09 -32.93 -2.91
CA LEU A 18 29.52 -32.91 -1.57
C LEU A 18 29.62 -31.54 -0.88
N TYR A 19 30.62 -30.72 -1.23
CA TYR A 19 30.87 -29.43 -0.55
C TYR A 19 30.71 -28.20 -1.45
N GLY A 20 30.51 -28.36 -2.77
CA GLY A 20 30.43 -27.24 -3.72
C GLY A 20 29.03 -26.72 -4.03
N CYS A 21 27.97 -27.29 -3.43
CA CYS A 21 26.61 -26.85 -3.65
C CYS A 21 26.14 -25.99 -2.47
N GLU A 22 26.67 -24.77 -2.36
CA GLU A 22 26.00 -23.77 -1.54
C GLU A 22 24.60 -23.53 -2.15
N SER A 23 23.58 -23.56 -1.30
CA SER A 23 22.21 -23.27 -1.73
C SER A 23 22.18 -21.89 -2.40
N PRO A 24 21.35 -21.68 -3.44
CA PRO A 24 21.25 -20.37 -4.06
C PRO A 24 21.01 -19.33 -2.97
N ILE A 25 21.94 -18.38 -2.86
CA ILE A 25 21.75 -17.23 -1.98
C ILE A 25 20.55 -16.49 -2.55
N ASP A 26 19.48 -16.38 -1.76
CA ASP A 26 18.36 -15.52 -2.09
C ASP A 26 18.91 -14.11 -2.28
N ILE A 27 18.98 -13.69 -3.54
CA ILE A 27 19.26 -12.30 -3.88
C ILE A 27 18.09 -11.53 -3.29
N PRO A 28 18.28 -10.64 -2.29
CA PRO A 28 17.19 -9.83 -1.79
C PRO A 28 16.64 -9.07 -2.99
N SER A 29 15.40 -9.38 -3.37
CA SER A 29 14.74 -8.65 -4.45
C SER A 29 14.79 -7.17 -4.07
N ALA A 30 15.14 -6.32 -5.03
CA ALA A 30 15.23 -4.89 -4.79
C ALA A 30 13.92 -4.45 -4.12
N SER A 31 14.03 -3.97 -2.88
CA SER A 31 12.95 -3.75 -1.91
C SER A 31 12.07 -2.55 -2.26
N HIS A 32 11.79 -2.34 -3.55
CA HIS A 32 10.93 -1.29 -4.06
C HIS A 32 9.57 -1.29 -3.33
N TYR A 33 8.98 -2.47 -3.09
CA TYR A 33 7.69 -2.57 -2.39
C TYR A 33 7.74 -2.27 -0.89
N ASN A 34 8.89 -2.41 -0.23
CA ASN A 34 9.03 -2.14 1.21
C ASN A 34 9.53 -0.72 1.52
N ARG A 35 9.91 0.07 0.51
CA ARG A 35 10.42 1.43 0.72
C ARG A 35 9.36 2.39 1.24
N THR A 36 8.13 2.26 0.73
CA THR A 36 6.99 3.09 1.13
C THR A 36 5.95 2.16 1.75
N PRO A 37 5.80 2.14 3.08
CA PRO A 37 4.92 1.18 3.73
C PRO A 37 3.46 1.32 3.28
N LYS A 38 2.78 0.17 3.11
CA LYS A 38 1.37 0.11 2.71
C LYS A 38 0.46 0.59 3.86
N PRO A 39 -0.47 1.53 3.61
CA PRO A 39 -1.52 1.88 4.56
C PRO A 39 -2.54 0.75 4.69
N PHE A 40 -3.02 0.49 5.90
CA PHE A 40 -4.03 -0.51 6.20
C PHE A 40 -5.06 0.02 7.19
N ASN A 41 -6.14 -0.73 7.43
CA ASN A 41 -7.23 -0.35 8.34
C ASN A 41 -7.87 1.02 8.01
N LEU A 42 -7.97 1.38 6.72
CA LEU A 42 -8.67 2.59 6.29
C LEU A 42 -10.14 2.54 6.73
N LYS A 43 -10.58 3.58 7.43
CA LYS A 43 -11.94 3.69 7.96
C LYS A 43 -12.42 5.14 7.96
N ALA A 44 -13.73 5.31 8.15
CA ALA A 44 -14.33 6.60 8.46
C ALA A 44 -14.63 6.66 9.96
N ASP A 45 -14.04 7.64 10.64
CA ASP A 45 -14.33 7.94 12.04
C ASP A 45 -15.67 8.68 12.18
N SER A 46 -16.03 9.48 11.18
CA SER A 46 -17.37 10.06 11.04
C SER A 46 -17.66 10.43 9.59
N ALA A 47 -18.95 10.40 9.22
CA ALA A 47 -19.41 10.81 7.89
C ALA A 47 -20.82 11.41 8.01
N TYR A 48 -21.02 12.62 7.50
CA TYR A 48 -22.33 13.29 7.53
C TYR A 48 -22.53 14.26 6.37
N TYR A 49 -23.79 14.57 6.09
CA TYR A 49 -24.18 15.61 5.13
C TYR A 49 -24.62 16.87 5.88
N ASP A 50 -23.94 17.99 5.63
CA ASP A 50 -24.33 19.31 6.11
C ASP A 50 -25.36 19.89 5.14
N THR A 51 -26.63 19.86 5.54
CA THR A 51 -27.75 20.39 4.75
C THR A 51 -27.72 21.91 4.60
N THR A 52 -27.09 22.62 5.54
CA THR A 52 -27.00 24.08 5.51
C THR A 52 -25.90 24.53 4.54
N ALA A 53 -24.77 23.83 4.53
CA ALA A 53 -23.66 24.10 3.61
C ALA A 53 -23.81 23.40 2.24
N GLY A 54 -24.70 22.41 2.12
CA GLY A 54 -24.83 21.57 0.92
C GLY A 54 -23.59 20.70 0.67
N LYS A 55 -22.92 20.24 1.74
CA LYS A 55 -21.62 19.55 1.65
C LYS A 55 -21.64 18.20 2.36
N ALA A 56 -21.04 17.20 1.73
CA ALA A 56 -20.66 15.97 2.40
C ALA A 56 -19.33 16.17 3.14
N ARG A 57 -19.23 15.66 4.37
CA ARG A 57 -18.00 15.62 5.17
C ARG A 57 -17.70 14.20 5.62
N VAL A 58 -16.48 13.75 5.39
CA VAL A 58 -15.99 12.42 5.80
C VAL A 58 -14.64 12.57 6.47
N PHE A 59 -14.54 12.11 7.72
CA PHE A 59 -13.30 12.07 8.48
C PHE A 59 -12.72 10.66 8.35
N LEU A 60 -11.60 10.55 7.66
CA LEU A 60 -10.90 9.29 7.41
C LEU A 60 -9.67 9.17 8.32
N SER A 61 -9.40 7.95 8.77
CA SER A 61 -8.14 7.56 9.40
C SER A 61 -7.68 6.19 8.91
N TRP A 62 -6.38 5.94 9.02
CA TRP A 62 -5.73 4.70 8.63
C TRP A 62 -4.50 4.44 9.49
N GLU A 63 -3.97 3.22 9.38
CA GLU A 63 -2.76 2.78 10.07
C GLU A 63 -1.66 2.50 9.06
N ILE A 64 -0.41 2.56 9.54
CA ILE A 64 0.79 2.28 8.76
C ILE A 64 1.90 1.81 9.70
N SER A 65 2.75 0.88 9.22
CA SER A 65 3.82 0.31 10.06
C SER A 65 4.93 1.32 10.40
N SER A 66 5.16 2.32 9.54
CA SER A 66 6.07 3.43 9.80
C SER A 66 5.73 4.65 8.93
N VAL A 67 5.93 5.85 9.48
CA VAL A 67 5.78 7.13 8.77
C VAL A 67 7.12 7.74 8.33
N GLU A 68 8.25 7.12 8.68
CA GLU A 68 9.58 7.73 8.50
C GLU A 68 9.90 8.09 7.05
N ASN A 69 9.54 7.22 6.10
CA ASN A 69 9.77 7.45 4.67
C ASN A 69 8.52 7.98 3.93
N ILE A 70 7.45 8.35 4.62
CA ILE A 70 6.26 8.93 3.98
C ILE A 70 6.43 10.43 3.79
N SER A 71 6.12 10.91 2.58
CA SER A 71 5.96 12.33 2.26
C SER A 71 4.49 12.73 2.45
N TYR A 72 3.58 12.04 1.76
CA TYR A 72 2.14 12.26 1.86
C TYR A 72 1.36 11.02 1.42
N PHE A 73 0.08 10.99 1.76
CA PHE A 73 -0.92 10.06 1.28
C PHE A 73 -1.82 10.79 0.30
N GLU A 74 -1.94 10.26 -0.90
CA GLU A 74 -2.92 10.73 -1.85
C GLU A 74 -4.24 9.98 -1.64
N VAL A 75 -5.31 10.74 -1.39
CA VAL A 75 -6.64 10.19 -1.13
C VAL A 75 -7.42 10.15 -2.43
N GLN A 76 -7.84 8.96 -2.82
CA GLN A 76 -8.65 8.72 -4.00
C GLN A 76 -10.09 8.48 -3.58
N ARG A 77 -11.04 9.13 -4.24
CA ARG A 77 -12.47 9.01 -3.96
C ARG A 77 -13.24 8.66 -5.21
N LYS A 78 -14.18 7.73 -5.05
CA LYS A 78 -15.27 7.46 -5.99
C LYS A 78 -16.60 7.76 -5.30
N GLY A 79 -17.51 8.41 -6.00
CA GLY A 79 -18.83 8.79 -5.49
C GLY A 79 -19.88 8.66 -6.58
N LEU A 80 -20.56 9.77 -6.93
CA LEU A 80 -21.53 9.81 -8.02
C LEU A 80 -20.93 9.40 -9.37
N PHE A 81 -19.69 9.79 -9.64
CA PHE A 81 -18.97 9.39 -10.83
C PHE A 81 -18.39 7.98 -10.67
N PRO A 82 -18.44 7.13 -11.70
CA PRO A 82 -18.02 5.73 -11.60
C PRO A 82 -16.49 5.52 -11.53
N VAL A 83 -15.71 6.59 -11.48
CA VAL A 83 -14.24 6.60 -11.54
C VAL A 83 -13.68 7.17 -10.25
N PHE A 84 -12.53 6.62 -9.80
CA PHE A 84 -11.77 7.22 -8.71
C PHE A 84 -11.04 8.47 -9.20
N ALA A 85 -11.16 9.54 -8.43
CA ALA A 85 -10.43 10.78 -8.66
C ALA A 85 -9.78 11.25 -7.36
N ARG A 86 -8.70 12.02 -7.51
CA ARG A 86 -7.98 12.60 -6.39
C ARG A 86 -8.92 13.52 -5.61
N ALA A 87 -9.18 13.16 -4.35
CA ALA A 87 -9.91 14.01 -3.41
C ALA A 87 -8.97 15.03 -2.75
N GLY A 88 -7.73 14.64 -2.47
CA GLY A 88 -6.73 15.50 -1.86
C GLY A 88 -5.48 14.74 -1.43
N ILE A 89 -4.67 15.41 -0.61
CA ILE A 89 -3.45 14.85 -0.01
C ILE A 89 -3.47 15.06 1.51
N SER A 90 -2.80 14.17 2.23
CA SER A 90 -2.55 14.33 3.66
C SER A 90 -1.13 13.92 4.03
N GLU A 91 -0.46 14.71 4.86
CA GLU A 91 0.85 14.36 5.43
C GLU A 91 0.73 13.55 6.73
N LYS A 92 -0.51 13.34 7.20
CA LYS A 92 -0.84 12.63 8.45
C LYS A 92 -1.67 11.40 8.13
N THR A 93 -1.83 10.50 9.10
CA THR A 93 -2.69 9.30 9.00
C THR A 93 -4.19 9.60 9.15
N THR A 94 -4.58 10.84 8.86
CA THR A 94 -5.96 11.33 8.95
C THR A 94 -6.24 12.29 7.80
N TYR A 95 -7.46 12.32 7.27
CA TYR A 95 -7.87 13.25 6.23
C TYR A 95 -9.35 13.64 6.38
N VAL A 96 -9.67 14.91 6.13
CA VAL A 96 -11.05 15.38 6.11
C VAL A 96 -11.44 15.68 4.67
N ASP A 97 -12.30 14.85 4.11
CA ASP A 97 -12.90 15.09 2.80
C ASP A 97 -14.14 15.98 2.97
N SER A 98 -14.16 17.13 2.31
CA SER A 98 -15.28 18.07 2.35
C SER A 98 -15.58 18.60 0.96
N PHE A 99 -16.72 18.22 0.39
CA PHE A 99 -17.06 18.55 -1.00
C PHE A 99 -18.54 18.86 -1.17
N ALA A 100 -18.84 19.76 -2.10
CA ALA A 100 -20.21 20.06 -2.49
C ALA A 100 -20.77 18.89 -3.30
N VAL A 101 -21.95 18.41 -2.90
CA VAL A 101 -22.65 17.33 -3.59
C VAL A 101 -24.15 17.43 -3.32
N SER A 102 -24.95 17.04 -4.30
CA SER A 102 -26.39 16.87 -4.15
C SER A 102 -26.76 15.43 -4.44
N PHE A 103 -27.56 14.85 -3.56
CA PHE A 103 -28.14 13.51 -3.68
C PHE A 103 -29.49 13.47 -2.94
N THR A 104 -30.31 12.47 -3.26
CA THR A 104 -31.66 12.31 -2.73
C THR A 104 -31.63 11.60 -1.38
N ASP A 105 -31.24 10.32 -1.36
CA ASP A 105 -31.41 9.47 -0.18
C ASP A 105 -30.06 8.99 0.37
N THR A 106 -29.33 8.21 -0.43
CA THR A 106 -28.07 7.61 -0.03
C THR A 106 -27.00 7.88 -1.07
N LEU A 107 -25.81 8.30 -0.60
CA LEU A 107 -24.62 8.46 -1.40
C LEU A 107 -23.58 7.42 -0.98
N LYS A 108 -23.26 6.50 -1.88
CA LYS A 108 -22.14 5.58 -1.68
C LYS A 108 -20.83 6.29 -2.03
N LEU A 109 -19.89 6.28 -1.10
CA LEU A 109 -18.53 6.77 -1.29
C LEU A 109 -17.56 5.61 -1.11
N SER A 110 -16.56 5.54 -1.98
CA SER A 110 -15.46 4.59 -1.87
C SER A 110 -14.14 5.34 -1.86
N TYR A 111 -13.20 4.89 -1.04
CA TYR A 111 -11.91 5.51 -0.83
C TYR A 111 -10.79 4.47 -0.89
N TYR A 112 -9.63 4.88 -1.39
CA TYR A 112 -8.37 4.20 -1.13
C TYR A 112 -7.24 5.24 -1.06
N LEU A 113 -6.10 4.84 -0.52
CA LEU A 113 -4.94 5.68 -0.30
C LEU A 113 -3.79 5.22 -1.18
N ILE A 114 -3.01 6.17 -1.70
CA ILE A 114 -1.73 5.90 -2.34
C ILE A 114 -0.64 6.59 -1.50
N PRO A 115 0.20 5.83 -0.78
CA PRO A 115 1.31 6.42 -0.04
C PRO A 115 2.40 6.88 -1.01
N ASN A 116 2.95 8.07 -0.79
CA ASN A 116 4.05 8.63 -1.57
C ASN A 116 5.24 8.86 -0.66
N GLY A 117 6.38 8.28 -1.02
CA GLY A 117 7.63 8.35 -0.26
C GLY A 117 8.36 9.67 -0.43
N LYS A 118 9.24 10.00 0.53
CA LYS A 118 10.12 11.20 0.46
C LYS A 118 11.10 11.14 -0.70
N ASP A 119 11.45 9.94 -1.14
CA ASP A 119 12.29 9.65 -2.29
C ASP A 119 11.53 9.62 -3.63
N ARG A 120 10.26 10.09 -3.64
CA ARG A 120 9.34 10.10 -4.79
C ARG A 120 8.91 8.70 -5.24
N PHE A 121 9.16 7.67 -4.44
CA PHE A 121 8.63 6.35 -4.72
C PHE A 121 7.14 6.28 -4.38
N VAL A 122 6.34 5.67 -5.25
CA VAL A 122 4.90 5.45 -5.00
C VAL A 122 4.74 4.06 -4.40
N GLY A 123 4.23 3.98 -3.17
CA GLY A 123 4.01 2.71 -2.50
C GLY A 123 2.71 2.01 -2.93
N GLU A 124 2.51 0.82 -2.40
CA GLU A 124 1.29 0.04 -2.63
C GLU A 124 0.07 0.75 -2.04
N SER A 125 -1.03 0.79 -2.80
CA SER A 125 -2.28 1.39 -2.34
C SER A 125 -2.94 0.59 -1.22
N SER A 126 -3.70 1.26 -0.35
CA SER A 126 -4.56 0.58 0.62
C SER A 126 -5.65 -0.23 -0.08
N ASP A 127 -6.30 -1.11 0.69
CA ASP A 127 -7.57 -1.71 0.25
C ASP A 127 -8.65 -0.64 0.11
N ILE A 128 -9.66 -0.94 -0.71
CA ILE A 128 -10.79 -0.03 -0.94
C ILE A 128 -11.76 -0.10 0.24
N PHE A 129 -11.96 1.04 0.89
CA PHE A 129 -12.98 1.24 1.90
C PHE A 129 -14.23 1.86 1.28
N SER A 130 -15.43 1.44 1.70
CA SER A 130 -16.69 2.01 1.19
C SER A 130 -17.66 2.32 2.32
N ILE A 131 -18.37 3.44 2.19
CA ILE A 131 -19.40 3.90 3.13
C ILE A 131 -20.64 4.35 2.39
N ASN A 132 -21.78 4.25 3.05
CA ASN A 132 -23.02 4.84 2.60
C ASN A 132 -23.33 6.04 3.51
N MET A 133 -23.39 7.22 2.92
CA MET A 133 -23.85 8.44 3.58
C MET A 133 -25.34 8.58 3.35
N VAL A 134 -26.10 8.72 4.43
CA VAL A 134 -27.54 8.94 4.37
C VAL A 134 -27.80 10.44 4.57
N LYS A 135 -28.65 11.01 3.73
CA LYS A 135 -29.10 12.39 3.90
C LYS A 135 -30.11 12.43 5.07
N PRO A 136 -29.89 13.29 6.07
CA PRO A 136 -30.82 13.44 7.19
C PRO A 136 -32.14 14.11 6.76
#